data_AF-R0A5A9-F1
#
_entry.id   AF-R0A5A9-F1
#
_cell.length_a   1.000
_cell.length_b   1.000
_cell.length_c   1.000
_cell.angle_alpha   90.00
_cell.angle_beta   90.00
_cell.angle_gamma   90.00
#
_symmetry.space_group_name_H-M   'P 1'
#
loop_
_entity.id
_entity.type
_entity.pdbx_description
1 polymer ?
#
loop_
_entity_poly.entity_id
_entity_poly.type
_entity_poly.pdbx_seq_one_letter_code
_entity_poly.pdbx_strand_id
1 'polypeptide(L)'
;MKIVGVTACTAGIAHTYIVKEKLEQAARKLGYTCRIETQGSIGIEEQLTPEEIQEADVIILAIDVKISGENRFKGKPVVRMSTEKAMKNTGAMLQSIEEALTKKKNGGN
;
A
#
# COMPACT_ATOMS: atom_id res chain seq x y z
N MET A 1 -12.62 -4.06 3.04
CA MET A 1 -11.28 -3.79 3.59
C MET A 1 -10.84 -2.41 3.16
N LYS A 2 -10.25 -1.62 4.07
CA LYS A 2 -9.61 -0.33 3.78
C LYS A 2 -8.10 -0.54 3.68
N ILE A 3 -7.56 -0.30 2.49
CA ILE A 3 -6.15 -0.42 2.18
C ILE A 3 -5.62 0.99 1.96
N VAL A 4 -4.53 1.31 2.64
CA VAL A 4 -3.75 2.51 2.31
C VAL A 4 -2.35 2.09 1.91
N GLY A 5 -1.63 2.93 1.20
CA GLY A 5 -0.27 2.60 0.80
C GLY A 5 0.55 3.76 0.31
N VAL A 6 1.83 3.49 0.14
CA VAL A 6 2.80 4.44 -0.42
C VAL A 6 3.55 3.78 -1.55
N THR A 7 3.66 4.47 -2.69
CA THR A 7 4.52 4.06 -3.80
C THR A 7 5.67 5.04 -3.97
N ALA A 8 6.89 4.52 -4.14
CA ALA A 8 8.08 5.34 -4.35
C ALA A 8 9.15 4.58 -5.13
N CYS A 9 9.42 5.01 -6.37
CA CYS A 9 10.40 4.36 -7.24
C CYS A 9 11.61 5.28 -7.48
N THR A 10 12.83 4.73 -7.39
CA THR A 10 14.07 5.43 -7.80
C THR A 10 14.05 5.79 -9.30
N ALA A 11 13.35 5.00 -10.12
CA ALA A 11 13.36 5.15 -11.57
C ALA A 11 12.54 6.34 -12.07
N GLY A 12 11.61 6.86 -11.25
CA GLY A 12 10.82 8.05 -11.57
C GLY A 12 9.31 7.92 -11.30
N ILE A 13 8.59 8.99 -11.62
CA ILE A 13 7.15 9.12 -11.32
C ILE A 13 6.27 8.19 -12.16
N ALA A 14 6.70 7.83 -13.37
CA ALA A 14 5.91 6.99 -14.28
C ALA A 14 5.60 5.61 -13.67
N HIS A 15 6.63 4.90 -13.17
CA HIS A 15 6.42 3.61 -12.50
C HIS A 15 5.61 3.78 -11.20
N THR A 16 5.81 4.89 -10.49
CA THR A 16 5.10 5.20 -9.25
C THR A 16 3.59 5.28 -9.48
N TYR A 17 3.16 5.96 -10.56
CA TYR A 17 1.74 6.05 -10.95
C TYR A 17 1.18 4.73 -11.48
N ILE A 18 1.94 4.00 -12.32
CA ILE A 18 1.50 2.71 -12.84
C ILE A 18 1.22 1.71 -11.70
N VAL A 19 2.10 1.68 -10.69
CA VAL A 19 1.91 0.83 -9.52
C VAL A 19 0.71 1.28 -8.68
N LYS A 20 0.53 2.59 -8.49
CA LYS A 20 -0.66 3.14 -7.84
C LYS A 20 -1.94 2.68 -8.53
N GLU A 21 -2.06 2.90 -9.84
CA GLU A 21 -3.25 2.52 -10.60
C GLU A 21 -3.52 1.01 -10.52
N LYS A 22 -2.46 0.18 -10.60
CA LYS A 22 -2.60 -1.27 -10.46
C LYS A 22 -3.12 -1.68 -9.08
N LEU A 23 -2.64 -1.05 -8.01
CA LEU A 23 -3.12 -1.30 -6.65
C LEU A 23 -4.58 -0.89 -6.49
N GLU A 24 -4.95 0.29 -6.98
CA GLU A 24 -6.32 0.80 -6.92
C GLU A 24 -7.27 -0.09 -7.74
N GLN A 25 -6.88 -0.48 -8.95
CA GLN A 25 -7.68 -1.38 -9.80
C GLN A 25 -7.83 -2.76 -9.18
N ALA A 26 -6.75 -3.35 -8.65
CA ALA A 26 -6.80 -4.67 -8.01
C ALA A 26 -7.69 -4.65 -6.75
N ALA A 27 -7.57 -3.61 -5.92
CA ALA A 27 -8.40 -3.44 -4.74
C ALA A 27 -9.88 -3.23 -5.13
N ARG A 28 -10.16 -2.40 -6.14
CA ARG A 28 -11.52 -2.18 -6.64
C ARG A 28 -12.16 -3.46 -7.17
N LYS A 29 -11.39 -4.31 -7.87
CA LYS A 29 -11.86 -5.63 -8.34
C LYS A 29 -12.29 -6.56 -7.21
N LEU A 30 -11.66 -6.42 -6.04
CA LEU A 30 -11.98 -7.17 -4.83
C LEU A 30 -13.04 -6.47 -3.95
N GLY A 31 -13.55 -5.30 -4.34
CA GLY A 31 -14.52 -4.52 -3.57
C GLY A 31 -13.92 -3.79 -2.36
N TYR A 32 -12.62 -3.52 -2.37
CA TYR A 32 -11.92 -2.81 -1.30
C TYR A 32 -11.72 -1.33 -1.63
N THR A 33 -11.64 -0.51 -0.59
CA THR A 33 -11.21 0.89 -0.71
C THR A 33 -9.69 0.93 -0.67
N CYS A 34 -9.07 1.61 -1.64
CA CYS A 34 -7.62 1.73 -1.74
C CYS A 34 -7.25 3.21 -1.90
N ARG A 35 -6.26 3.65 -1.12
CA ARG A 35 -5.69 5.00 -1.18
C ARG A 35 -4.17 4.90 -1.24
N ILE A 36 -3.57 5.43 -2.28
CA ILE A 36 -2.12 5.35 -2.49
C ILE A 36 -1.51 6.75 -2.58
N GLU A 37 -0.63 7.04 -1.63
CA GLU A 37 0.27 8.20 -1.63
C GLU A 37 1.48 7.91 -2.53
N THR A 38 1.88 8.89 -3.34
CA THR A 38 3.02 8.76 -4.25
C THR A 38 4.15 9.66 -3.76
N GLN A 39 5.34 9.09 -3.56
CA GLN A 39 6.54 9.85 -3.20
C GLN A 39 7.62 9.69 -4.27
N GLY A 40 8.07 10.80 -4.85
CA GLY A 40 9.11 10.80 -5.89
C GLY A 40 9.93 12.08 -5.91
N SER A 41 10.70 12.28 -6.98
CA SER A 41 11.59 13.44 -7.14
C SER A 41 10.86 14.79 -7.15
N ILE A 42 9.56 14.79 -7.46
CA ILE A 42 8.70 15.98 -7.47
C ILE A 42 8.07 16.27 -6.09
N GLY A 43 8.24 15.38 -5.12
CA GLY A 43 7.66 15.49 -3.77
C GLY A 43 6.66 14.39 -3.45
N ILE A 44 5.80 14.67 -2.47
CA ILE A 44 4.72 13.81 -2.00
C ILE A 44 3.42 14.31 -2.61
N GLU A 45 2.67 13.42 -3.26
CA GLU A 45 1.32 13.69 -3.74
C GLU A 45 0.34 12.70 -3.14
N GLU A 46 -0.93 13.10 -3.08
CA GLU A 46 -2.01 12.26 -2.54
C GLU A 46 -1.69 11.76 -1.12
N GLN A 47 -1.08 12.64 -0.32
CA GLN A 47 -0.60 12.34 1.01
C GLN A 47 -1.73 11.75 1.87
N LEU A 48 -1.46 10.60 2.49
CA LEU A 48 -2.40 9.94 3.37
C LEU A 48 -2.61 10.77 4.64
N THR A 49 -3.88 10.97 4.98
CA THR A 49 -4.25 11.62 6.24
C THR A 49 -4.07 10.66 7.41
N PRO A 50 -3.88 11.17 8.63
CA PRO A 50 -3.82 10.34 9.83
C PRO A 50 -5.08 9.47 10.01
N GLU A 51 -6.25 10.00 9.65
CA GLU A 51 -7.54 9.31 9.72
C GLU A 51 -7.56 8.12 8.76
N GLU A 52 -7.14 8.29 7.51
CA GLU A 52 -7.05 7.19 6.54
C GLU A 52 -6.13 6.06 7.03
N ILE A 53 -4.99 6.42 7.61
CA ILE A 53 -4.03 5.46 8.18
C ILE A 53 -4.61 4.73 9.39
N GLN A 54 -5.38 5.45 10.22
CA GLN A 54 -6.04 4.87 11.39
C GLN A 54 -7.19 3.95 11.01
N GLU A 55 -7.97 4.29 9.99
CA GLU A 55 -9.06 3.45 9.48
C GLU A 55 -8.57 2.29 8.61
N ALA A 56 -7.33 2.33 8.13
CA ALA A 56 -6.74 1.26 7.34
C ALA A 56 -6.66 -0.05 8.13
N ASP A 57 -7.12 -1.12 7.50
CA ASP A 57 -6.90 -2.51 7.93
C ASP A 57 -5.45 -2.91 7.69
N VAL A 58 -4.86 -2.42 6.59
CA VAL A 58 -3.50 -2.74 6.16
C VAL A 58 -2.87 -1.61 5.36
N ILE A 59 -1.55 -1.49 5.51
CA ILE A 59 -0.71 -0.51 4.84
C ILE A 59 0.22 -1.21 3.87
N ILE A 60 0.22 -0.82 2.60
CA ILE A 60 1.10 -1.38 1.56
C ILE A 60 2.20 -0.37 1.24
N LEU A 61 3.46 -0.74 1.48
CA LEU A 61 4.62 0.06 1.10
C LEU A 61 5.30 -0.57 -0.12
N ALA A 62 4.92 -0.09 -1.31
CA ALA A 62 5.52 -0.49 -2.58
C ALA A 62 6.62 0.50 -2.96
N ILE A 63 7.77 0.38 -2.30
CA ILE A 63 8.83 1.39 -2.32
C ILE A 63 10.20 0.74 -2.59
N ASP A 64 11.00 1.38 -3.46
CA ASP A 64 12.40 1.02 -3.71
C ASP A 64 13.38 1.95 -2.98
N VAL A 65 12.87 3.07 -2.46
CA VAL A 65 13.60 4.06 -1.67
C VAL A 65 13.03 4.22 -0.28
N LYS A 66 13.79 4.87 0.60
CA LYS A 66 13.28 5.31 1.90
C LYS A 66 12.26 6.43 1.69
N ILE A 67 11.09 6.29 2.30
CA ILE A 67 10.02 7.28 2.24
C ILE A 67 9.99 8.16 3.50
N SER A 68 9.41 9.34 3.36
CA SER A 68 9.13 10.24 4.48
C SER A 68 7.86 9.81 5.20
N GLY A 69 7.84 9.96 6.53
CA GLY A 69 6.64 9.70 7.33
C GLY A 69 6.33 8.22 7.59
N GLU A 70 7.29 7.31 7.39
CA GLU A 70 7.13 5.87 7.68
C GLU A 70 6.72 5.60 9.15
N ASN A 71 7.11 6.48 10.08
CA ASN A 71 6.72 6.40 11.49
C ASN A 71 5.20 6.45 11.72
N ARG A 72 4.43 7.06 10.81
CA ARG A 72 2.95 7.14 10.90
C ARG A 72 2.29 5.75 10.80
N PHE A 73 3.00 4.77 10.23
CA PHE A 73 2.52 3.42 10.00
C PHE A 73 2.88 2.45 11.13
N LYS A 74 3.57 2.92 12.18
CA LYS A 74 3.95 2.07 13.33
C LYS A 74 2.73 1.52 14.04
N GLY A 75 2.80 0.24 14.41
CA GLY A 75 1.73 -0.46 15.14
C GLY A 75 0.59 -0.98 14.24
N LYS A 76 0.58 -0.62 12.95
CA LYS A 76 -0.37 -1.15 11.97
C LYS A 76 0.22 -2.32 11.18
N PRO A 77 -0.62 -3.19 10.58
CA PRO A 77 -0.15 -4.22 9.66
C PRO A 77 0.43 -3.56 8.41
N VAL A 78 1.76 -3.63 8.26
CA VAL A 78 2.48 -3.06 7.11
C VAL A 78 3.03 -4.19 6.26
N VAL A 79 2.75 -4.14 4.96
CA VAL A 79 3.33 -5.05 3.97
C VAL A 79 4.24 -4.28 3.04
N ARG A 80 5.53 -4.57 3.09
CA ARG A 80 6.56 -3.90 2.30
C ARG A 80 7.00 -4.73 1.11
N MET A 81 7.18 -4.09 -0.05
CA MET A 81 7.77 -4.69 -1.24
C MET A 81 8.37 -3.65 -2.18
N SER A 82 9.11 -4.13 -3.17
CA SER A 82 9.60 -3.34 -4.30
C SER A 82 8.47 -2.98 -5.28
N THR A 83 8.60 -1.84 -5.96
CA THR A 83 7.61 -1.38 -6.96
C THR A 83 7.44 -2.40 -8.10
N GLU A 84 8.52 -3.07 -8.51
CA GLU A 84 8.46 -4.11 -9.54
C GLU A 84 7.57 -5.29 -9.13
N LYS A 85 7.68 -5.73 -7.87
CA LYS A 85 6.86 -6.81 -7.33
C LYS A 85 5.40 -6.39 -7.24
N ALA A 86 5.15 -5.15 -6.80
CA ALA A 86 3.81 -4.57 -6.77
C ALA A 86 3.21 -4.47 -8.18
N MET A 87 4.03 -4.19 -9.20
CA MET A 87 3.59 -4.11 -10.60
C MET A 87 3.21 -5.47 -11.21
N LYS A 88 3.91 -6.55 -10.84
CA LYS A 88 3.71 -7.89 -11.42
C LYS A 88 2.63 -8.71 -10.68
N ASN A 89 2.57 -8.61 -9.35
CA ASN A 89 1.83 -9.55 -8.50
C ASN A 89 0.75 -8.89 -7.62
N THR A 90 0.21 -7.74 -8.05
CA THR A 90 -0.72 -6.95 -7.23
C THR A 90 -1.93 -7.74 -6.74
N GLY A 91 -2.60 -8.47 -7.64
CA GLY A 91 -3.83 -9.20 -7.31
C GLY A 91 -3.61 -10.33 -6.30
N ALA A 92 -2.64 -11.22 -6.60
CA ALA A 92 -2.31 -12.33 -5.70
C ALA A 92 -1.86 -11.84 -4.32
N MET A 93 -1.11 -10.73 -4.28
CA MET A 93 -0.68 -10.13 -3.03
C MET A 93 -1.87 -9.62 -2.19
N LEU A 94 -2.83 -8.92 -2.79
CA LEU A 94 -4.01 -8.43 -2.06
C LEU A 94 -4.83 -9.57 -1.44
N GLN A 95 -4.96 -10.69 -2.15
CA GLN A 95 -5.63 -11.89 -1.62
C GLN A 95 -4.84 -12.49 -0.44
N SER A 96 -3.52 -12.64 -0.58
CA SER A 96 -2.69 -13.14 0.52
C SER A 96 -2.74 -12.23 1.76
N ILE A 97 -2.86 -10.92 1.59
CA ILE A 97 -3.06 -9.98 2.70
C ILE A 97 -4.39 -10.25 3.39
N GLU A 98 -5.48 -10.35 2.63
CA GLU A 98 -6.81 -10.62 3.17
C GLU A 98 -6.82 -11.91 4.01
N GLU A 99 -6.21 -12.98 3.49
CA GLU A 99 -6.08 -14.25 4.20
C GLU A 99 -5.27 -14.09 5.49
N ALA A 100 -4.15 -13.36 5.44
CA ALA A 100 -3.30 -13.12 6.61
C ALA A 100 -4.04 -12.30 7.69
N LEU A 101 -4.81 -11.28 7.30
CA LEU A 101 -5.60 -10.46 8.21
C LEU A 101 -6.75 -11.27 8.83
N THR A 102 -7.41 -12.11 8.04
CA THR A 102 -8.49 -13.00 8.52
C THR A 102 -7.96 -14.01 9.53
N LYS A 103 -6.79 -14.62 9.27
CA LYS A 103 -6.13 -15.51 10.23
C LYS A 103 -5.75 -14.80 11.52
N LYS A 104 -5.24 -13.56 11.45
CA LYS A 104 -4.86 -12.78 12.63
C LYS A 104 -6.06 -12.39 13.49
N LYS A 105 -7.24 -12.18 12.89
CA LYS A 105 -8.50 -11.95 13.61
C LYS A 105 -9.02 -13.18 14.35
N ASN A 106 -8.78 -14.38 13.81
CA ASN A 106 -9.27 -15.64 14.37
C ASN A 106 -8.25 -16.37 15.27
N GLY A 107 -6.99 -15.92 15.31
CA GLY A 107 -5.88 -16.55 16.03
C GLY A 107 -5.39 -15.79 17.27
N GLY A 108 -6.22 -14.94 17.86
CA GLY A 108 -5.93 -14.31 19.15
C GLY A 108 -6.22 -15.29 20.29
N ASN A 109 -5.23 -16.11 20.67
CA ASN A 109 -5.18 -16.82 21.94
C ASN A 109 -4.34 -16.01 22.94
#